data_AF-A0A1I6KAW9-F1
#
_entry.id   AF-A0A1I6KAW9-F1
#
_cell.length_a   1.000
_cell.length_b   1.000
_cell.length_c   1.000
_cell.angle_alpha   90.00
_cell.angle_beta   90.00
_cell.angle_gamma   90.00
#
_symmetry.space_group_name_H-M   'P 1'
#
loop_
_entity.id
_entity.type
_entity.pdbx_description
1 polymer ?
#
loop_
_entity_poly.entity_id
_entity_poly.type
_entity_poly.pdbx_seq_one_letter_code
_entity_poly.pdbx_strand_id
1 'polypeptide(L)'
;MKKIFLLSIITAFTLVFISCSNDEDAVSNASEEEIVGVWNLTALEATNGRSETTIEGTVIPATFEAVGKDFQTVVTFSEDPQTVVSEGSYTTVLSTTIGGENQTQEQEGEDFFESEKWRLDGSILYFGADEEEIGFTIIELTDSKMSLRYELNETVESLFGVSTVTATYNMTLSK
;
A
#
# COMPACT_ATOMS: atom_id res chain seq x y z
N MET A 1 -23.24 -36.33 43.74
CA MET A 1 -23.91 -35.08 44.14
C MET A 1 -23.45 -33.98 43.18
N LYS A 2 -24.38 -33.43 42.40
CA LYS A 2 -24.21 -32.24 41.55
C LYS A 2 -23.74 -31.06 42.40
N LYS A 3 -22.79 -30.25 41.90
CA LYS A 3 -22.93 -28.78 41.80
C LYS A 3 -22.09 -28.30 40.61
N ILE A 4 -22.80 -28.01 39.51
CA ILE A 4 -22.34 -27.23 38.37
C ILE A 4 -22.47 -25.75 38.79
N PHE A 5 -21.42 -24.97 38.57
CA PHE A 5 -21.42 -23.50 38.60
C PHE A 5 -20.62 -23.11 37.34
N LEU A 6 -21.24 -22.97 36.16
CA LEU A 6 -21.95 -21.80 35.62
C LEU A 6 -21.20 -20.47 35.80
N LEU A 7 -20.94 -19.85 34.63
CA LEU A 7 -20.60 -18.46 34.34
C LEU A 7 -19.16 -17.99 34.60
N SER A 8 -18.36 -17.89 33.53
CA SER A 8 -18.22 -16.58 32.89
C SER A 8 -17.75 -16.76 31.44
N ILE A 9 -18.66 -16.43 30.54
CA ILE A 9 -18.42 -16.21 29.12
C ILE A 9 -17.51 -14.98 29.03
N ILE A 10 -16.27 -15.17 28.56
CA ILE A 10 -15.49 -14.09 27.96
C ILE A 10 -15.44 -14.43 26.48
N THR A 11 -16.51 -14.03 25.78
CA THR A 11 -16.50 -13.89 24.33
C THR A 11 -15.43 -12.86 24.03
N ALA A 12 -14.27 -13.31 23.54
CA ALA A 12 -13.32 -12.42 22.90
C ALA A 12 -14.06 -11.75 21.74
N PHE A 13 -14.38 -10.48 21.93
CA PHE A 13 -14.92 -9.61 20.92
C PHE A 13 -13.82 -9.48 19.86
N THR A 14 -13.88 -10.31 18.83
CA THR A 14 -13.11 -10.08 17.61
C THR A 14 -13.61 -8.77 17.04
N LEU A 15 -12.85 -7.70 17.28
CA LEU A 15 -12.99 -6.46 16.54
C LEU A 15 -12.58 -6.78 15.11
N VAL A 16 -13.56 -7.18 14.31
CA VAL A 16 -13.42 -7.15 12.86
C VAL A 16 -13.38 -5.67 12.51
N PHE A 17 -12.18 -5.11 12.36
CA PHE A 17 -12.00 -3.82 11.70
C PHE A 17 -12.29 -4.06 10.21
N ILE A 18 -13.57 -4.11 9.87
CA ILE A 18 -14.00 -3.86 8.49
C ILE A 18 -13.76 -2.37 8.29
N SER A 19 -12.54 -2.03 7.86
CA SER A 19 -12.27 -0.73 7.27
C SER A 19 -12.94 -0.70 5.91
N CYS A 20 -14.25 -0.45 5.89
CA CYS A 20 -14.92 0.01 4.68
C CYS A 20 -14.53 1.48 4.49
N SER A 21 -13.45 1.73 3.73
CA SER A 21 -13.42 2.96 2.94
C SER A 21 -14.58 2.89 1.96
N ASN A 22 -15.39 3.92 1.92
CA ASN A 22 -16.39 4.09 0.88
C ASN A 22 -15.61 4.57 -0.37
N ASP A 23 -14.91 3.65 -1.03
CA ASP A 23 -14.15 3.98 -2.25
C ASP A 23 -15.12 4.11 -3.41
N GLU A 24 -15.69 5.31 -3.57
CA GLU A 24 -16.57 5.65 -4.70
C GLU A 24 -15.86 5.55 -6.07
N ASP A 25 -14.52 5.51 -6.06
CA ASP A 25 -13.66 5.37 -7.24
C ASP A 25 -13.24 3.91 -7.54
N ALA A 26 -13.60 2.94 -6.70
CA ALA A 26 -13.18 1.55 -6.89
C ALA A 26 -13.91 0.87 -8.07
N VAL A 27 -13.19 0.01 -8.79
CA VAL A 27 -13.80 -0.86 -9.81
C VAL A 27 -14.73 -1.86 -9.13
N SER A 28 -15.95 -2.03 -9.65
CA SER A 28 -16.99 -2.83 -8.97
C SER A 28 -16.94 -4.34 -9.23
N ASN A 29 -16.16 -4.83 -10.19
CA ASN A 29 -16.03 -6.26 -10.51
C ASN A 29 -14.72 -6.55 -11.27
N ALA A 30 -13.57 -6.52 -10.59
CA ALA A 30 -12.32 -6.99 -11.18
C ALA A 30 -12.31 -8.53 -11.23
N SER A 31 -11.68 -9.12 -12.25
CA SER A 31 -11.42 -10.56 -12.31
C SER A 31 -9.92 -10.86 -12.33
N GLU A 32 -9.54 -12.05 -11.85
CA GLU A 32 -8.12 -12.46 -11.82
C GLU A 32 -7.55 -12.57 -13.23
N GLU A 33 -8.35 -13.00 -14.21
CA GLU A 33 -7.93 -13.13 -15.61
C GLU A 33 -7.55 -11.78 -16.24
N GLU A 34 -8.16 -10.68 -15.79
CA GLU A 34 -7.83 -9.32 -16.23
C GLU A 34 -6.48 -8.84 -15.65
N ILE A 35 -6.10 -9.32 -14.46
CA ILE A 35 -4.89 -8.95 -13.73
C ILE A 35 -3.67 -9.72 -14.25
N VAL A 36 -3.86 -11.00 -14.58
CA VAL A 36 -2.78 -11.91 -14.97
C VAL A 36 -2.04 -11.42 -16.22
N GLY A 37 -0.74 -11.65 -16.23
CA GLY A 37 0.16 -11.29 -17.31
C GLY A 37 1.25 -10.30 -16.93
N VAL A 38 1.89 -9.76 -17.96
CA VAL A 38 3.06 -8.89 -17.85
C VAL A 38 2.63 -7.45 -18.04
N TRP A 39 3.05 -6.57 -17.14
CA TRP A 39 2.73 -5.16 -17.16
C TRP A 39 4.00 -4.32 -16.98
N ASN A 40 4.02 -3.13 -17.57
CA ASN A 40 5.08 -2.15 -17.36
C ASN A 40 4.61 -1.13 -16.30
N LEU A 41 5.45 -0.80 -15.33
CA LEU A 41 5.21 0.34 -14.46
C LEU A 41 5.34 1.63 -15.29
N THR A 42 4.30 2.45 -15.31
CA THR A 42 4.28 3.68 -16.13
C THR A 42 3.98 4.95 -15.34
N ALA A 43 3.44 4.81 -14.13
CA ALA A 43 3.34 5.92 -13.19
C ALA A 43 3.43 5.42 -11.75
N LEU A 44 4.06 6.22 -10.91
CA LEU A 44 4.09 6.07 -9.46
C LEU A 44 4.02 7.47 -8.85
N GLU A 45 3.10 7.69 -7.93
CA GLU A 45 2.98 8.96 -7.24
C GLU A 45 2.59 8.77 -5.77
N ALA A 46 3.06 9.66 -4.91
CA ALA A 46 2.58 9.82 -3.55
C ALA A 46 2.09 11.27 -3.38
N THR A 47 0.83 11.43 -2.98
CA THR A 47 0.19 12.72 -2.78
C THR A 47 -0.33 12.84 -1.37
N ASN A 48 -0.62 14.08 -0.94
CA ASN A 48 -1.11 14.39 0.41
C ASN A 48 -0.22 13.84 1.53
N GLY A 49 1.09 13.67 1.26
CA GLY A 49 2.04 13.13 2.21
C GLY A 49 2.21 14.07 3.40
N ARG A 50 2.01 13.54 4.60
CA ARG A 50 2.21 14.25 5.88
C ARG A 50 2.96 13.34 6.84
N SER A 51 3.85 13.94 7.62
CA SER A 51 4.48 13.28 8.75
C SER A 51 4.43 14.20 9.97
N GLU A 52 4.13 13.64 11.13
CA GLU A 52 4.24 14.29 12.43
C GLU A 52 5.22 13.49 13.28
N THR A 53 6.43 14.03 13.46
CA THR A 53 7.47 13.40 14.30
C THR A 53 7.53 14.06 15.66
N THR A 54 7.36 13.29 16.73
CA THR A 54 7.46 13.77 18.12
C THR A 54 8.83 13.44 18.71
N ILE A 55 9.63 14.48 19.00
CA ILE A 55 10.95 14.38 19.62
C ILE A 55 10.94 15.16 20.93
N GLU A 56 11.21 14.49 22.05
CA GLU A 56 11.22 15.09 23.41
C GLU A 56 9.96 15.94 23.71
N GLY A 57 8.80 15.51 23.21
CA GLY A 57 7.51 16.20 23.38
C GLY A 57 7.26 17.38 22.43
N THR A 58 8.19 17.66 21.51
CA THR A 58 8.02 18.65 20.43
C THR A 58 7.58 17.95 19.16
N VAL A 59 6.49 18.42 18.54
CA VAL A 59 6.00 17.91 17.25
C VAL A 59 6.64 18.70 16.12
N ILE A 60 7.26 17.98 15.18
CA ILE A 60 7.87 18.51 13.97
C ILE A 60 7.03 18.03 12.78
N PRO A 61 6.21 18.91 12.18
CA PRO A 61 5.43 18.54 11.01
C PRO A 61 6.28 18.62 9.74
N ALA A 62 6.03 17.69 8.83
CA ALA A 62 6.56 17.68 7.48
C ALA A 62 5.45 17.33 6.48
N THR A 63 5.58 17.82 5.25
CA THR A 63 4.78 17.35 4.11
C THR A 63 5.69 16.78 3.05
N PHE A 64 5.19 15.84 2.25
CA PHE A 64 5.94 15.31 1.14
C PHE A 64 5.03 14.94 -0.04
N GLU A 65 5.64 14.91 -1.22
CA GLU A 65 5.09 14.36 -2.45
C GLU A 65 6.20 13.58 -3.15
N ALA A 66 5.82 12.54 -3.89
CA ALA A 66 6.76 11.74 -4.66
C ALA A 66 6.22 11.50 -6.06
N VAL A 67 7.10 11.56 -7.07
CA VAL A 67 6.76 11.26 -8.46
C VAL A 67 7.83 10.34 -9.07
N GLY A 68 7.40 9.23 -9.65
CA GLY A 68 8.25 8.30 -10.37
C GLY A 68 8.58 8.79 -11.78
N LYS A 69 9.77 8.43 -12.27
CA LYS A 69 10.27 8.65 -13.62
C LYS A 69 11.23 7.52 -14.03
N ASP A 70 11.65 7.55 -15.28
CA ASP A 70 12.68 6.65 -15.82
C ASP A 70 12.34 5.16 -15.61
N PHE A 71 11.08 4.79 -15.82
CA PHE A 71 10.58 3.43 -15.56
C PHE A 71 11.16 2.41 -16.54
N GLN A 72 11.77 1.37 -15.97
CA GLN A 72 12.23 0.15 -16.64
C GLN A 72 11.69 -1.10 -15.94
N THR A 73 10.79 -0.92 -14.97
CA THR A 73 10.22 -2.02 -14.19
C THR A 73 9.09 -2.72 -14.92
N VAL A 74 9.15 -4.04 -14.91
CA VAL A 74 8.12 -4.96 -15.39
C VAL A 74 7.55 -5.72 -14.19
N VAL A 75 6.23 -5.82 -14.12
CA VAL A 75 5.48 -6.54 -13.08
C VAL A 75 4.75 -7.71 -13.73
N THR A 76 4.97 -8.93 -13.23
CA THR A 76 4.38 -10.15 -13.77
C THR A 76 3.49 -10.81 -12.74
N PHE A 77 2.19 -10.92 -13.05
CA PHE A 77 1.21 -11.67 -12.27
C PHE A 77 1.01 -13.07 -12.88
N SER A 78 1.18 -14.11 -12.07
CA SER A 78 1.01 -15.52 -12.45
C SER A 78 -0.13 -16.18 -11.68
N GLU A 79 -0.74 -17.23 -12.26
CA GLU A 79 -1.84 -18.00 -11.66
C GLU A 79 -1.37 -19.30 -10.98
N ASP A 80 -0.32 -19.95 -11.47
CA ASP A 80 0.20 -21.21 -10.94
C ASP A 80 1.75 -21.23 -10.92
N PRO A 81 2.40 -20.93 -9.78
CA PRO A 81 1.78 -20.49 -8.53
C PRO A 81 1.19 -19.07 -8.64
N GLN A 82 0.22 -18.74 -7.77
CA GLN A 82 -0.39 -17.41 -7.72
C GLN A 82 0.56 -16.40 -7.08
N THR A 83 1.47 -15.85 -7.89
CA THR A 83 2.56 -14.97 -7.45
C THR A 83 2.73 -13.75 -8.34
N VAL A 84 3.22 -12.65 -7.75
CA VAL A 84 3.64 -11.43 -8.43
C VAL A 84 5.13 -11.23 -8.27
N VAL A 85 5.80 -10.83 -9.34
CA VAL A 85 7.23 -10.48 -9.33
C VAL A 85 7.40 -9.15 -10.04
N SER A 86 8.21 -8.25 -9.50
CA SER A 86 8.69 -7.07 -10.22
C SER A 86 10.17 -7.18 -10.51
N GLU A 87 10.58 -6.82 -11.72
CA GLU A 87 11.99 -6.78 -12.12
C GLU A 87 12.30 -5.45 -12.80
N GLY A 88 13.45 -4.86 -12.46
CA GLY A 88 13.96 -3.65 -13.09
C GLY A 88 13.89 -2.43 -12.17
N SER A 89 14.12 -1.25 -12.73
CA SER A 89 14.33 -0.04 -11.93
C SER A 89 13.42 1.12 -12.31
N TYR A 90 13.31 2.07 -11.40
CA TYR A 90 12.68 3.37 -11.59
C TYR A 90 13.37 4.39 -10.69
N THR A 91 13.16 5.67 -10.97
CA THR A 91 13.62 6.75 -10.08
C THR A 91 12.42 7.45 -9.47
N THR A 92 12.44 7.68 -8.17
CA THR A 92 11.46 8.50 -7.47
C THR A 92 12.07 9.85 -7.12
N VAL A 93 11.38 10.93 -7.47
CA VAL A 93 11.71 12.29 -7.03
C VAL A 93 10.85 12.60 -5.81
N LEU A 94 11.46 12.63 -4.64
CA LEU A 94 10.82 12.95 -3.37
C LEU A 94 11.04 14.43 -3.04
N SER A 95 9.95 15.18 -2.91
CA SER A 95 9.95 16.56 -2.43
C SER A 95 9.40 16.59 -1.01
N THR A 96 10.18 17.10 -0.05
CA THR A 96 9.80 17.20 1.36
C THR A 96 9.87 18.65 1.82
N THR A 97 8.88 19.10 2.58
CA THR A 97 8.83 20.42 3.22
C THR A 97 8.91 20.29 4.73
N ILE A 98 9.91 20.92 5.35
CA ILE A 98 10.06 20.97 6.81
C ILE A 98 10.31 22.42 7.20
N GLY A 99 9.53 22.96 8.14
CA GLY A 99 9.71 24.34 8.61
C GLY A 99 9.54 25.42 7.51
N GLY A 100 8.85 25.09 6.41
CA GLY A 100 8.67 25.97 5.25
C GLY A 100 9.80 25.93 4.22
N GLU A 101 10.84 25.12 4.45
CA GLU A 101 11.92 24.88 3.49
C GLU A 101 11.65 23.59 2.70
N ASN A 102 11.82 23.65 1.37
CA ASN A 102 11.66 22.51 0.48
C ASN A 102 13.01 21.88 0.15
N GLN A 103 13.07 20.56 0.21
CA GLN A 103 14.20 19.75 -0.24
C GLN A 103 13.70 18.70 -1.21
N THR A 104 14.41 18.52 -2.31
CA THR A 104 14.11 17.49 -3.32
C THR A 104 15.29 16.53 -3.42
N GLN A 105 14.99 15.24 -3.42
CA GLN A 105 15.97 14.16 -3.53
C GLN A 105 15.48 13.15 -4.55
N GLU A 106 16.41 12.58 -5.32
CA GLU A 106 16.13 11.44 -6.20
C GLU A 106 16.58 10.16 -5.51
N GLN A 107 15.75 9.13 -5.60
CA GLN A 107 16.03 7.81 -5.07
C GLN A 107 15.74 6.77 -6.15
N GLU A 108 16.70 5.89 -6.41
CA GLU A 108 16.50 4.72 -7.25
C GLU A 108 15.68 3.68 -6.46
N GLY A 109 14.65 3.15 -7.11
CA GLY A 109 13.85 2.04 -6.64
C GLY A 109 14.07 0.83 -7.55
N GLU A 110 14.12 -0.35 -6.95
CA GLU A 110 14.34 -1.62 -7.62
C GLU A 110 13.41 -2.67 -6.98
N ASP A 111 12.97 -3.64 -7.79
CA ASP A 111 12.41 -4.94 -7.37
C ASP A 111 11.49 -4.90 -6.13
N PHE A 112 10.42 -4.11 -6.19
CA PHE A 112 9.51 -3.90 -5.05
C PHE A 112 8.61 -5.09 -4.69
N PHE A 113 8.46 -6.09 -5.57
CA PHE A 113 7.81 -7.38 -5.31
C PHE A 113 8.78 -8.55 -5.54
N GLU A 114 9.24 -9.18 -4.46
CA GLU A 114 10.14 -10.33 -4.49
C GLU A 114 9.37 -11.67 -4.50
N SER A 115 8.63 -11.97 -5.58
CA SER A 115 7.85 -13.21 -5.70
C SER A 115 6.81 -13.40 -4.59
N GLU A 116 6.04 -12.35 -4.33
CA GLU A 116 4.99 -12.36 -3.32
C GLU A 116 3.75 -13.12 -3.82
N LYS A 117 3.01 -13.75 -2.91
CA LYS A 117 1.67 -14.23 -3.24
C LYS A 117 0.76 -13.03 -3.47
N TRP A 118 -0.23 -13.19 -4.34
CA TRP A 118 -1.29 -12.21 -4.49
C TRP A 118 -2.66 -12.88 -4.47
N ARG A 119 -3.70 -12.13 -4.08
CA ARG A 119 -5.10 -12.56 -4.20
C ARG A 119 -5.99 -11.37 -4.46
N LEU A 120 -7.12 -11.61 -5.12
CA LEU A 120 -8.14 -10.61 -5.37
C LEU A 120 -9.35 -10.82 -4.45
N ASP A 121 -9.85 -9.75 -3.83
CA ASP A 121 -11.12 -9.75 -3.11
C ASP A 121 -11.92 -8.49 -3.46
N GLY A 122 -12.92 -8.68 -4.34
CA GLY A 122 -13.69 -7.59 -4.92
C GLY A 122 -12.82 -6.65 -5.75
N SER A 123 -12.56 -5.46 -5.21
CA SER A 123 -11.75 -4.42 -5.83
C SER A 123 -10.38 -4.26 -5.19
N ILE A 124 -10.02 -5.11 -4.23
CA ILE A 124 -8.77 -5.01 -3.48
C ILE A 124 -7.84 -6.13 -3.89
N LEU A 125 -6.67 -5.74 -4.38
CA LEU A 125 -5.56 -6.63 -4.70
C LEU A 125 -4.63 -6.71 -3.50
N TYR A 126 -4.54 -7.88 -2.89
CA TYR A 126 -3.67 -8.14 -1.74
C TYR A 126 -2.37 -8.77 -2.18
N PHE A 127 -1.28 -8.34 -1.57
CA PHE A 127 0.07 -8.87 -1.74
C PHE A 127 0.60 -9.37 -0.40
N GLY A 128 1.31 -10.50 -0.39
CA GLY A 128 1.81 -11.14 0.83
C GLY A 128 1.04 -12.42 1.19
N ALA A 129 1.25 -12.93 2.41
CA ALA A 129 0.61 -14.15 2.88
C ALA A 129 0.10 -14.04 4.32
N ASP A 130 -1.03 -14.69 4.58
CA ASP A 130 -1.62 -14.84 5.92
C ASP A 130 -1.91 -13.49 6.61
N GLU A 131 -1.23 -13.18 7.72
CA GLU A 131 -1.47 -11.96 8.52
C GLU A 131 -0.63 -10.75 8.06
N GLU A 132 0.26 -10.92 7.06
CA GLU A 132 1.20 -9.89 6.59
C GLU A 132 0.81 -9.36 5.19
N GLU A 133 -0.47 -9.41 4.84
CA GLU A 133 -0.96 -8.93 3.56
C GLU A 133 -1.14 -7.40 3.52
N ILE A 134 -0.75 -6.79 2.39
CA ILE A 134 -1.00 -5.38 2.08
C ILE A 134 -2.02 -5.29 0.95
N GLY A 135 -3.11 -4.58 1.18
CA GLY A 135 -4.20 -4.41 0.21
C GLY A 135 -4.11 -3.09 -0.56
N PHE A 136 -4.24 -3.17 -1.89
CA PHE A 136 -4.32 -2.03 -2.80
C PHE A 136 -5.70 -1.99 -3.46
N THR A 137 -6.37 -0.84 -3.42
CA THR A 137 -7.63 -0.65 -4.14
C THR A 137 -7.36 -0.49 -5.64
N ILE A 138 -8.04 -1.28 -6.47
CA ILE A 138 -8.05 -1.13 -7.93
C ILE A 138 -9.00 0.02 -8.29
N ILE A 139 -8.42 1.12 -8.75
CA ILE A 139 -9.15 2.33 -9.18
C ILE A 139 -9.53 2.26 -10.65
N GLU A 140 -8.71 1.60 -11.46
CA GLU A 140 -8.99 1.39 -12.89
C GLU A 140 -8.43 0.03 -13.31
N LEU A 141 -9.21 -0.71 -14.10
CA LEU A 141 -8.78 -1.97 -14.71
C LEU A 141 -9.39 -2.10 -16.11
N THR A 142 -8.52 -2.26 -17.09
CA THR A 142 -8.81 -2.48 -18.51
C THR A 142 -7.77 -3.44 -19.09
N ASP A 143 -7.98 -3.89 -20.32
CA ASP A 143 -7.03 -4.77 -21.03
C ASP A 143 -5.60 -4.21 -21.11
N SER A 144 -5.42 -2.88 -21.08
CA SER A 144 -4.12 -2.23 -21.27
C SER A 144 -3.66 -1.35 -20.10
N LYS A 145 -4.47 -1.18 -19.06
CA LYS A 145 -4.16 -0.30 -17.93
C LYS A 145 -4.74 -0.84 -16.63
N MET A 146 -3.93 -0.83 -15.58
CA MET A 146 -4.34 -1.08 -14.21
C MET A 146 -3.81 0.05 -13.33
N SER A 147 -4.68 0.68 -12.54
CA SER A 147 -4.30 1.70 -11.55
C SER A 147 -4.67 1.22 -10.15
N LEU A 148 -3.66 1.18 -9.28
CA LEU A 148 -3.74 0.73 -7.90
C LEU A 148 -3.53 1.91 -6.95
N ARG A 149 -4.29 1.95 -5.85
CA ARG A 149 -4.18 2.94 -4.80
C ARG A 149 -3.90 2.29 -3.45
N TYR A 150 -3.00 2.88 -2.68
CA TYR A 150 -2.72 2.51 -1.31
C TYR A 150 -2.76 3.75 -0.42
N GLU A 151 -3.57 3.69 0.65
CA GLU A 151 -3.65 4.74 1.66
C GLU A 151 -2.71 4.36 2.81
N LEU A 152 -1.54 5.01 2.84
CA LEU A 152 -0.60 4.86 3.93
C LEU A 152 -1.14 5.57 5.17
N ASN A 153 -1.17 4.87 6.30
CA ASN A 153 -1.37 5.45 7.62
C ASN A 153 -0.62 4.60 8.65
N GLU A 154 0.64 4.94 8.87
CA GLU A 154 1.53 4.18 9.73
C GLU A 154 2.07 5.03 10.87
N THR A 155 2.28 4.40 12.02
CA THR A 155 3.01 5.00 13.13
C THR A 155 4.26 4.17 13.39
N VAL A 156 5.41 4.80 13.23
CA VAL A 156 6.73 4.17 13.40
C VAL A 156 7.36 4.72 14.67
N GLU A 157 7.66 3.82 15.61
CA GLU A 157 8.48 4.13 16.77
C GLU A 157 9.95 3.89 16.42
N SER A 158 10.79 4.91 16.63
CA SER A 158 12.23 4.83 16.43
C SER A 158 12.97 5.35 17.66
N LEU A 159 14.30 5.15 17.68
CA LEU A 159 15.16 5.74 18.71
C LEU A 159 15.11 7.27 18.76
N PHE A 160 14.62 7.93 17.70
CA PHE A 160 14.57 9.38 17.58
C PHE A 160 13.21 9.98 17.96
N GLY A 161 12.18 9.15 18.14
CA GLY A 161 10.82 9.60 18.42
C GLY A 161 9.76 8.72 17.76
N VAL A 162 8.52 9.14 17.94
CA VAL A 162 7.34 8.52 17.29
C VAL A 162 6.98 9.36 16.09
N SER A 163 6.86 8.74 14.91
CA SER A 163 6.44 9.40 13.68
C SER A 163 5.14 8.77 13.17
N THR A 164 4.12 9.59 12.95
CA THR A 164 2.92 9.17 12.21
C THR A 164 3.04 9.69 10.79
N VAL A 165 2.84 8.82 9.80
CA VAL A 165 2.96 9.13 8.38
C VAL A 165 1.66 8.76 7.68
N THR A 166 1.13 9.70 6.89
CA THR A 166 -0.05 9.48 6.05
C THR A 166 0.21 9.93 4.63
N ALA A 167 -0.22 9.16 3.63
CA ALA A 167 -0.14 9.56 2.22
C ALA A 167 -1.06 8.70 1.36
N THR A 168 -1.43 9.21 0.19
CA THR A 168 -2.11 8.43 -0.85
C THR A 168 -1.10 8.09 -1.94
N TYR A 169 -0.83 6.79 -2.12
CA TYR A 169 0.02 6.28 -3.19
C TYR A 169 -0.84 5.81 -4.35
N ASN A 170 -0.52 6.22 -5.58
CA ASN A 170 -1.09 5.64 -6.79
C ASN A 170 0.02 5.04 -7.66
N MET A 171 -0.25 3.86 -8.18
CA MET A 171 0.61 3.15 -9.13
C MET A 171 -0.19 2.85 -10.39
N THR A 172 0.40 3.03 -11.56
CA THR A 172 -0.20 2.63 -12.85
C THR A 172 0.71 1.64 -13.57
N LEU A 173 0.10 0.54 -13.97
CA LEU A 173 0.68 -0.52 -14.77
C LEU A 173 0.04 -0.50 -16.17
N SER A 174 0.81 -0.78 -17.23
CA SER A 174 0.33 -0.75 -18.62
C SER A 174 0.88 -1.89 -19.49
N LYS A 175 0.07 -2.39 -20.41
CA LYS A 175 0.40 -3.44 -21.39
C LYS A 175 0.62 -2.86 -22.80
#